data_AF-A0A9P0XQ75-F1
#
_entry.id   AF-A0A9P0XQ75-F1
#
_cell.length_a   1.000
_cell.length_b   1.000
_cell.length_c   1.000
_cell.angle_alpha   90.00
_cell.angle_beta   90.00
_cell.angle_gamma   90.00
#
_symmetry.space_group_name_H-M   'P 1'
#
loop_
_entity.id
_entity.type
_entity.pdbx_description
1 polymer ?
#
loop_
_entity_poly.entity_id
_entity_poly.type
_entity_poly.pdbx_seq_one_letter_code
_entity_poly.pdbx_strand_id
1 'polypeptide(L)'
;MAKINKEMIARILQHVGGAGNVAQAGNCMTRLRLTLRDESRADSAAIRQIDGVMGVIVSDEQFQVVLGPGKAQSAAEMMNALLEDAPAEAPSLADVAAEKKQALKSKQTSGIQKFLAKFATIFTPLIPGFIAVGLLLGFATLAEQIFVLENAHPNATLLALIGYMKVFSKGMFTFLSILIGYNAQKAFGGSGVNGAIIAALFVLGYNPEATSGFYSGISTFFGHGIDPRGNIIGVLIASIIGAWVEKQVRRIMPANLDMILTSAVTLLIMGAITFTVIMPIGGWLFTGMSWLFLHLNGNPFGSAVLAGLFLLAVMFGVHQGFVPVYFALVDAQGFNSLFPILAMAGAGQVGAALALFWRAKHGSLLRTQIKGAIIPGFLGIGEPLIYGVTLPRMKPFITACLGGACGGFFLGLIAWMGLPVGLNTVFGPSGLVALPLMTSGSGIYAGMAVYAAGLAVSYLCGFALTWLFGSKNVDLS
;
A
#
# COMPACT_ATOMS: atom_id res chain seq x y z
N MET A 1 -25.71 29.68 18.60
CA MET A 1 -26.04 28.25 18.40
C MET A 1 -25.11 27.39 19.23
N ALA A 2 -25.64 26.40 19.97
CA ALA A 2 -24.85 25.54 20.85
C ALA A 2 -23.73 24.79 20.09
N LYS A 3 -22.52 24.77 20.66
CA LYS A 3 -21.39 23.94 20.21
C LYS A 3 -21.65 22.49 20.61
N ILE A 4 -21.27 21.54 19.76
CA ILE A 4 -21.26 20.12 20.14
C ILE A 4 -20.13 19.87 21.13
N ASN A 5 -20.45 19.26 22.26
CA ASN A 5 -19.52 18.94 23.33
C ASN A 5 -19.65 17.46 23.74
N LYS A 6 -18.69 16.97 24.53
CA LYS A 6 -18.63 15.56 24.94
C LYS A 6 -19.86 15.14 25.77
N GLU A 7 -20.40 16.04 26.58
CA GLU A 7 -21.60 15.81 27.40
C GLU A 7 -22.85 15.57 26.56
N MET A 8 -23.04 16.36 25.49
CA MET A 8 -24.15 16.17 24.55
C MET A 8 -24.11 14.79 23.90
N ILE A 9 -22.93 14.35 23.44
CA ILE A 9 -22.78 13.05 22.80
C ILE A 9 -22.93 11.91 23.82
N ALA A 10 -22.44 12.08 25.05
CA ALA A 10 -22.64 11.11 26.12
C ALA A 10 -24.14 10.94 26.47
N ARG A 11 -24.92 12.04 26.49
CA ARG A 11 -26.37 11.99 26.64
C ARG A 11 -27.05 11.26 25.47
N ILE A 12 -26.67 11.56 24.23
CA ILE A 12 -27.20 10.85 23.06
C ILE A 12 -26.89 9.35 23.19
N LEU A 13 -25.66 8.98 23.55
CA LEU A 13 -25.23 7.59 23.74
C LEU A 13 -26.05 6.87 24.82
N GLN A 14 -26.33 7.55 25.94
CA GLN A 14 -27.16 7.02 27.01
C GLN A 14 -28.60 6.74 26.53
N HIS A 15 -29.19 7.69 25.81
CA HIS A 15 -30.57 7.56 25.35
C HIS A 15 -30.76 6.62 24.16
N VAL A 16 -29.70 6.25 23.42
CA VAL A 16 -29.77 5.17 22.41
C VAL A 16 -29.52 3.78 23.00
N GLY A 17 -29.52 3.63 24.32
CA GLY A 17 -29.35 2.34 24.99
C GLY A 17 -27.90 1.97 25.35
N GLY A 18 -26.97 2.91 25.26
CA GLY A 18 -25.57 2.77 25.64
C GLY A 18 -24.65 2.26 24.52
N ALA A 19 -23.34 2.21 24.81
CA ALA A 19 -22.30 1.79 23.85
C ALA A 19 -22.53 0.38 23.28
N GLY A 20 -23.00 -0.57 24.10
CA GLY A 20 -23.31 -1.92 23.66
C GLY A 20 -24.45 -2.02 22.63
N ASN A 21 -25.27 -0.98 22.49
CA ASN A 21 -26.36 -0.95 21.51
C ASN A 21 -25.97 -0.30 20.18
N VAL A 22 -24.83 0.39 20.08
CA VAL A 22 -24.40 1.06 18.86
C VAL A 22 -23.42 0.17 18.09
N ALA A 23 -23.83 -0.34 16.94
CA ALA A 23 -22.99 -1.16 16.07
C ALA A 23 -22.04 -0.32 15.21
N GLN A 24 -22.49 0.83 14.72
CA GLN A 24 -21.69 1.74 13.91
C GLN A 24 -22.13 3.18 14.12
N ALA A 25 -21.18 4.10 14.22
CA ALA A 25 -21.44 5.54 14.21
C ALA A 25 -20.77 6.20 13.00
N GLY A 26 -21.58 6.77 12.12
CA GLY A 26 -21.15 7.57 10.98
C GLY A 26 -21.88 8.90 10.94
N ASN A 27 -21.74 9.63 9.84
CA ASN A 27 -22.49 10.86 9.65
C ASN A 27 -22.75 11.11 8.17
N CYS A 28 -23.75 11.93 7.92
CA CYS A 28 -23.87 12.67 6.67
C CYS A 28 -23.65 14.17 6.96
N MET A 29 -24.16 15.00 6.06
CA MET A 29 -24.10 16.47 6.10
C MET A 29 -24.59 17.10 7.40
N THR A 30 -25.78 16.68 7.85
CA THR A 30 -26.51 17.32 8.95
C THR A 30 -26.89 16.36 10.05
N ARG A 31 -26.56 15.07 9.91
CA ARG A 31 -27.05 14.01 10.79
C ARG A 31 -25.92 13.09 11.25
N LEU A 32 -25.89 12.84 12.55
CA LEU A 32 -25.20 11.69 13.14
C LEU A 32 -26.02 10.45 12.81
N ARG A 33 -25.40 9.43 12.24
CA ARG A 33 -26.04 8.18 11.81
C ARG A 33 -25.55 7.05 12.69
N LEU A 34 -26.46 6.40 13.39
CA LEU A 34 -26.18 5.29 14.27
C LEU A 34 -26.87 4.04 13.72
N THR A 35 -26.10 2.98 13.50
CA THR A 35 -26.66 1.65 13.30
C THR A 35 -26.78 1.03 14.69
N LEU A 36 -28.02 0.78 15.12
CA LEU A 36 -28.30 0.20 16.43
C LEU A 36 -28.50 -1.31 16.33
N ARG A 37 -28.14 -2.05 17.38
CA ARG A 37 -28.40 -3.49 17.46
C ARG A 37 -29.86 -3.77 17.78
N ASP A 38 -30.45 -2.93 18.61
CA ASP A 38 -31.85 -2.99 19.00
C ASP A 38 -32.41 -1.56 19.08
N GLU A 39 -33.28 -1.22 18.14
CA GLU A 39 -33.91 0.11 18.07
C GLU A 39 -34.90 0.36 19.21
N SER A 40 -35.46 -0.68 19.82
CA SER A 40 -36.44 -0.53 20.92
C SER A 40 -35.84 0.08 22.18
N ARG A 41 -34.51 0.03 22.31
CA ARG A 41 -33.74 0.63 23.41
C ARG A 41 -33.46 2.12 23.23
N ALA A 42 -33.83 2.71 22.08
CA ALA A 42 -33.56 4.10 21.77
C ALA A 42 -34.74 5.02 22.10
N ASP A 43 -34.52 5.95 23.04
CA ASP A 43 -35.50 6.97 23.41
C ASP A 43 -35.40 8.20 22.50
N SER A 44 -36.15 8.15 21.40
CA SER A 44 -36.24 9.24 20.43
C SER A 44 -36.84 10.52 21.02
N ALA A 45 -37.68 10.44 22.04
CA ALA A 45 -38.32 11.61 22.64
C ALA A 45 -37.32 12.37 23.51
N ALA A 46 -36.56 11.67 24.35
CA ALA A 46 -35.52 12.26 25.17
C ALA A 46 -34.40 12.88 24.32
N ILE A 47 -33.99 12.23 23.22
CA ILE A 47 -32.93 12.74 22.34
C ILE A 47 -33.34 14.07 21.67
N ARG A 48 -34.62 14.25 21.33
CA ARG A 48 -35.13 15.52 20.78
C ARG A 48 -35.09 16.69 21.76
N GLN A 49 -35.05 16.42 23.07
CA GLN A 49 -34.97 17.45 24.11
C GLN A 49 -33.53 17.89 24.41
N ILE A 50 -32.52 17.25 23.82
CA ILE A 50 -31.12 17.62 24.02
C ILE A 50 -30.82 18.91 23.24
N ASP A 51 -30.32 19.93 23.94
CA ASP A 51 -29.91 21.20 23.34
C ASP A 51 -28.92 21.01 22.18
N GLY A 52 -29.31 21.47 20.99
CA GLY A 52 -28.53 21.31 19.76
C GLY A 52 -28.95 20.14 18.87
N VAL A 53 -29.86 19.29 19.32
CA VAL A 53 -30.56 18.31 18.46
C VAL A 53 -31.75 19.01 17.78
N MET A 54 -31.77 19.00 16.46
CA MET A 54 -32.83 19.59 15.63
C MET A 54 -33.93 18.58 15.29
N GLY A 55 -33.67 17.28 15.50
CA GLY A 55 -34.63 16.23 15.21
C GLY A 55 -34.02 14.83 15.29
N VAL A 56 -34.89 13.84 15.27
CA VAL A 56 -34.52 12.42 15.21
C VAL A 56 -35.36 11.77 14.12
N ILE A 57 -34.71 11.06 13.21
CA ILE A 57 -35.30 10.33 12.10
C ILE A 57 -34.89 8.87 12.25
N VAL A 58 -35.87 7.98 12.28
CA VAL A 58 -35.66 6.53 12.27
C VAL A 58 -36.03 6.04 10.87
N SER A 59 -35.19 5.21 10.27
CA SER A 59 -35.39 4.56 8.97
C SER A 59 -34.95 3.11 9.10
N ASP A 60 -35.43 2.22 8.24
CA ASP A 60 -35.30 0.75 8.36
C ASP A 60 -33.90 0.18 8.63
N GLU A 61 -32.83 0.98 8.44
CA GLU A 61 -31.44 0.56 8.71
C GLU A 61 -30.63 1.52 9.62
N GLN A 62 -31.14 2.71 9.95
CA GLN A 62 -30.36 3.74 10.65
C GLN A 62 -31.20 4.67 11.54
N PHE A 63 -30.72 4.85 12.78
CA PHE A 63 -31.17 5.87 13.72
C PHE A 63 -30.37 7.16 13.49
N GLN A 64 -31.04 8.27 13.11
CA GLN A 64 -30.38 9.50 12.68
C GLN A 64 -30.73 10.68 13.60
N VAL A 65 -29.70 11.28 14.21
CA VAL A 65 -29.84 12.49 15.03
C VAL A 65 -29.45 13.70 14.18
N VAL A 66 -30.40 14.61 13.93
CA VAL A 66 -30.20 15.83 13.13
C VAL A 66 -29.56 16.89 14.03
N LEU A 67 -28.36 17.33 13.67
CA LEU A 67 -27.53 18.27 14.43
C LEU A 67 -27.24 19.57 13.65
N GLY A 68 -27.47 19.54 12.33
CA GLY A 68 -27.19 20.65 11.42
C GLY A 68 -25.83 20.53 10.72
N PRO A 69 -25.61 21.31 9.65
CA PRO A 69 -24.40 21.27 8.83
C PRO A 69 -23.16 21.65 9.63
N GLY A 70 -22.03 20.98 9.35
CA GLY A 70 -20.74 21.21 10.02
C GLY A 70 -20.62 20.61 11.43
N LYS A 71 -21.69 20.05 12.01
CA LYS A 71 -21.68 19.47 13.37
C LYS A 71 -21.74 17.94 13.39
N ALA A 72 -22.32 17.34 12.36
CA ALA A 72 -22.56 15.90 12.29
C ALA A 72 -21.27 15.07 12.29
N GLN A 73 -20.23 15.54 11.60
CA GLN A 73 -18.92 14.86 11.58
C GLN A 73 -18.25 14.90 12.97
N SER A 74 -18.18 16.07 13.60
CA SER A 74 -17.61 16.18 14.95
C SER A 74 -18.40 15.35 15.97
N ALA A 75 -19.72 15.27 15.84
CA ALA A 75 -20.55 14.37 16.66
C ALA A 75 -20.20 12.90 16.43
N ALA A 76 -20.00 12.47 15.19
CA ALA A 76 -19.61 11.09 14.88
C ALA A 76 -18.20 10.77 15.37
N GLU A 77 -17.24 11.68 15.24
CA GLU A 77 -15.88 11.52 15.78
C GLU A 77 -15.90 11.40 17.31
N MET A 78 -16.66 12.26 18.00
CA MET A 78 -16.82 12.20 19.45
C MET A 78 -17.59 10.94 19.90
N MET A 79 -18.60 10.51 19.13
CA MET A 79 -19.36 9.29 19.42
C MET A 79 -18.45 8.07 19.27
N ASN A 80 -17.69 7.98 18.18
CA ASN A 80 -16.72 6.90 17.98
C ASN A 80 -15.65 6.89 19.09
N ALA A 81 -15.17 8.05 19.55
CA ALA A 81 -14.26 8.12 20.69
C ALA A 81 -14.88 7.58 21.99
N LEU A 82 -16.15 7.89 22.26
CA LEU A 82 -16.87 7.36 23.43
C LEU A 82 -17.14 5.85 23.32
N LEU A 83 -17.38 5.34 22.11
CA LEU A 83 -17.54 3.90 21.85
C LEU A 83 -16.20 3.15 22.02
N GLU A 84 -15.07 3.78 21.68
CA GLU A 84 -13.73 3.23 21.93
C GLU A 84 -13.33 3.21 23.42
N ASP A 85 -13.85 4.15 24.23
CA ASP A 85 -13.56 4.29 25.66
C ASP A 85 -14.51 3.48 26.57
N ALA A 86 -15.63 2.96 26.06
CA ALA A 86 -16.63 2.24 26.86
C ALA A 86 -16.21 0.78 27.17
N PRO A 87 -16.32 0.31 28.42
CA PRO A 87 -16.10 -1.10 28.75
C PRO A 87 -17.24 -1.95 28.17
N ALA A 88 -16.92 -2.86 27.25
CA ALA A 88 -17.89 -3.74 26.60
C ALA A 88 -18.23 -4.96 27.46
N GLU A 89 -19.52 -5.23 27.66
CA GLU A 89 -20.00 -6.52 28.18
C GLU A 89 -20.06 -7.57 27.05
N ALA A 90 -19.47 -8.73 27.35
CA ALA A 90 -19.30 -9.96 26.56
C ALA A 90 -18.39 -9.86 25.30
N PRO A 91 -17.30 -10.64 25.22
CA PRO A 91 -16.27 -10.46 24.18
C PRO A 91 -16.69 -11.11 22.85
N SER A 92 -16.70 -10.32 21.79
CA SER A 92 -16.66 -10.80 20.41
C SER A 92 -15.22 -11.09 19.96
N LEU A 93 -15.04 -11.84 18.88
CA LEU A 93 -13.73 -12.09 18.24
C LEU A 93 -13.00 -10.78 17.84
N ALA A 94 -13.72 -9.67 17.70
CA ALA A 94 -13.17 -8.34 17.47
C ALA A 94 -12.60 -7.71 18.76
N ASP A 95 -13.13 -8.07 19.93
CA ASP A 95 -12.68 -7.58 21.24
C ASP A 95 -11.38 -8.27 21.67
N VAL A 96 -11.19 -9.55 21.35
CA VAL A 96 -9.90 -10.25 21.50
C VAL A 96 -8.82 -9.62 20.59
N ALA A 97 -9.21 -9.09 19.43
CA ALA A 97 -8.32 -8.35 18.53
C ALA A 97 -8.08 -6.92 19.02
N ALA A 98 -9.06 -6.27 19.66
CA ALA A 98 -8.95 -4.92 20.22
C ALA A 98 -8.14 -4.88 21.53
N GLU A 99 -8.34 -5.83 22.45
CA GLU A 99 -7.51 -6.03 23.65
C GLU A 99 -6.06 -6.35 23.27
N LYS A 100 -5.84 -7.21 22.26
CA LYS A 100 -4.49 -7.41 21.70
C LYS A 100 -3.91 -6.13 21.13
N LYS A 101 -4.72 -5.32 20.41
CA LYS A 101 -4.30 -4.03 19.82
C LYS A 101 -3.99 -2.97 20.88
N GLN A 102 -4.73 -2.94 21.99
CA GLN A 102 -4.46 -2.06 23.14
C GLN A 102 -3.26 -2.53 23.98
N ALA A 103 -3.11 -3.84 24.20
CA ALA A 103 -1.93 -4.43 24.85
C ALA A 103 -0.65 -4.31 23.99
N LEU A 104 -0.80 -4.24 22.66
CA LEU A 104 0.28 -3.88 21.73
C LEU A 104 0.60 -2.39 21.80
N LYS A 105 -0.40 -1.50 21.90
CA LYS A 105 -0.20 -0.05 22.10
C LYS A 105 0.52 0.27 23.42
N SER A 106 0.24 -0.44 24.51
CA SER A 106 0.90 -0.24 25.81
C SER A 106 2.33 -0.77 25.87
N LYS A 107 2.69 -1.73 25.00
CA LYS A 107 4.08 -2.18 24.80
C LYS A 107 4.88 -1.37 23.78
N GLN A 108 4.26 -0.40 23.10
CA GLN A 108 4.91 0.39 22.05
C GLN A 108 5.37 1.76 22.56
N THR A 109 6.59 1.80 23.09
CA THR A 109 7.22 2.95 23.73
C THR A 109 7.97 3.89 22.77
N SER A 110 8.21 3.48 21.51
CA SER A 110 8.99 4.28 20.54
C SER A 110 8.12 4.99 19.49
N GLY A 111 8.47 6.23 19.12
CA GLY A 111 7.82 6.99 18.04
C GLY A 111 7.81 6.26 16.69
N ILE A 112 8.80 5.40 16.44
CA ILE A 112 8.88 4.53 15.26
C ILE A 112 7.74 3.49 15.29
N GLN A 113 7.43 2.91 16.45
CA GLN A 113 6.37 1.92 16.57
C GLN A 113 4.98 2.55 16.35
N LYS A 114 4.74 3.76 16.87
CA LYS A 114 3.50 4.52 16.60
C LYS A 114 3.35 4.87 15.11
N PHE A 115 4.45 5.24 14.45
CA PHE A 115 4.47 5.46 13.00
C PHE A 115 4.13 4.17 12.24
N LEU A 116 4.75 3.05 12.59
CA LEU A 116 4.49 1.75 11.95
C LEU A 116 3.06 1.26 12.16
N ALA A 117 2.47 1.50 13.34
CA ALA A 117 1.07 1.17 13.59
C ALA A 117 0.12 1.97 12.70
N LYS A 118 0.36 3.28 12.53
CA LYS A 118 -0.41 4.11 11.59
C LYS A 118 -0.16 3.70 10.14
N PHE A 119 1.08 3.39 9.79
CA PHE A 119 1.44 2.92 8.46
C PHE A 119 0.72 1.61 8.11
N ALA A 120 0.63 0.68 9.07
CA ALA A 120 -0.11 -0.57 8.90
C ALA A 120 -1.60 -0.32 8.63
N THR A 121 -2.23 0.71 9.22
CA THR A 121 -3.64 1.05 8.93
C THR A 121 -3.91 1.49 7.50
N ILE A 122 -2.88 1.95 6.76
CA ILE A 122 -3.01 2.34 5.36
C ILE A 122 -3.10 1.10 4.45
N PHE A 123 -2.28 0.10 4.74
CA PHE A 123 -2.12 -1.09 3.89
C PHE A 123 -2.99 -2.27 4.30
N THR A 124 -3.36 -2.38 5.58
CA THR A 124 -4.18 -3.48 6.10
C THR A 124 -5.49 -3.66 5.31
N PRO A 125 -6.25 -2.59 4.98
CA PRO A 125 -7.46 -2.73 4.17
C PRO A 125 -7.20 -3.26 2.75
N LEU A 126 -5.98 -3.12 2.23
CA LEU A 126 -5.60 -3.56 0.88
C LEU A 126 -5.17 -5.02 0.81
N ILE A 127 -4.83 -5.64 1.96
CA ILE A 127 -4.28 -7.00 2.02
C ILE A 127 -5.19 -8.04 1.33
N PRO A 128 -6.52 -8.10 1.58
CA PRO A 128 -7.38 -9.08 0.91
C PRO A 128 -7.35 -8.94 -0.62
N GLY A 129 -7.36 -7.69 -1.12
CA GLY A 129 -7.25 -7.39 -2.54
C GLY A 129 -5.91 -7.84 -3.13
N PHE A 130 -4.80 -7.59 -2.42
CA PHE A 130 -3.48 -8.05 -2.84
C PHE A 130 -3.36 -9.56 -2.95
N ILE A 131 -3.97 -10.31 -2.02
CA ILE A 131 -3.96 -11.77 -2.07
C ILE A 131 -4.72 -12.26 -3.30
N ALA A 132 -5.94 -11.77 -3.52
CA ALA A 132 -6.78 -12.20 -4.65
C ALA A 132 -6.10 -11.91 -5.99
N VAL A 133 -5.63 -10.67 -6.16
CA VAL A 133 -4.96 -10.21 -7.39
C VAL A 133 -3.65 -10.94 -7.61
N GLY A 134 -2.83 -11.12 -6.57
CA GLY A 134 -1.56 -11.83 -6.67
C GLY A 134 -1.73 -13.30 -7.08
N LEU A 135 -2.76 -13.98 -6.58
CA LEU A 135 -3.07 -15.36 -6.98
C LEU A 135 -3.51 -15.44 -8.43
N LEU A 136 -4.44 -14.57 -8.86
CA LEU A 136 -4.91 -14.51 -10.25
C LEU A 136 -3.75 -14.24 -11.22
N LEU A 137 -2.89 -13.27 -10.90
CA LEU A 137 -1.70 -12.99 -11.71
C LEU A 137 -0.76 -14.18 -11.75
N GLY A 138 -0.50 -14.80 -10.60
CA GLY A 138 0.35 -15.98 -10.50
C GLY A 138 -0.10 -17.11 -11.41
N PHE A 139 -1.37 -17.51 -11.31
CA PHE A 139 -1.94 -18.55 -12.17
C PHE A 139 -1.91 -18.15 -13.65
N ALA A 140 -2.27 -16.91 -13.97
CA ALA A 140 -2.26 -16.44 -15.35
C ALA A 140 -0.87 -16.46 -15.98
N THR A 141 0.15 -16.06 -15.21
CA THR A 141 1.54 -16.01 -15.69
C THR A 141 2.10 -17.43 -15.85
N LEU A 142 1.78 -18.35 -14.93
CA LEU A 142 2.13 -19.77 -15.09
C LEU A 142 1.46 -20.40 -16.31
N ALA A 143 0.15 -20.16 -16.52
CA ALA A 143 -0.58 -20.71 -17.65
C ALA A 143 -0.06 -20.16 -18.99
N GLU A 144 0.26 -18.87 -19.06
CA GLU A 144 0.90 -18.26 -20.24
C GLU A 144 2.26 -18.90 -20.52
N GLN A 145 3.07 -19.12 -19.49
CA GLN A 145 4.38 -19.72 -19.63
C GLN A 145 4.32 -21.16 -20.18
N ILE A 146 3.39 -21.97 -19.68
CA ILE A 146 3.31 -23.40 -20.02
C ILE A 146 2.62 -23.61 -21.38
N PHE A 147 1.60 -22.82 -21.70
CA PHE A 147 0.70 -23.14 -22.81
C PHE A 147 0.74 -22.15 -23.98
N VAL A 148 1.37 -20.97 -23.81
CA VAL A 148 1.32 -19.89 -24.81
C VAL A 148 2.69 -19.56 -25.40
N LEU A 149 3.72 -19.29 -24.58
CA LEU A 149 4.96 -18.66 -25.07
C LEU A 149 5.71 -19.45 -26.16
N GLU A 150 5.68 -20.78 -26.15
CA GLU A 150 6.31 -21.63 -27.18
C GLU A 150 5.32 -22.29 -28.14
N ASN A 151 4.04 -21.90 -28.06
CA ASN A 151 3.00 -22.43 -28.92
C ASN A 151 2.77 -21.48 -30.10
N ALA A 152 3.03 -21.94 -31.34
CA ALA A 152 2.80 -21.14 -32.54
C ALA A 152 1.32 -20.79 -32.78
N HIS A 153 0.40 -21.60 -32.24
CA HIS A 153 -1.04 -21.42 -32.37
C HIS A 153 -1.74 -21.64 -31.01
N PRO A 154 -1.56 -20.72 -30.04
CA PRO A 154 -2.17 -20.86 -28.73
C PRO A 154 -3.70 -20.75 -28.83
N ASN A 155 -4.40 -21.56 -28.03
CA ASN A 155 -5.86 -21.57 -28.01
C ASN A 155 -6.41 -20.18 -27.63
N ALA A 156 -7.25 -19.59 -28.49
CA ALA A 156 -7.80 -18.25 -28.31
C ALA A 156 -8.60 -18.10 -27.00
N THR A 157 -9.34 -19.12 -26.58
CA THR A 157 -10.09 -19.14 -25.32
C THR A 157 -9.15 -19.13 -24.12
N LEU A 158 -8.05 -19.87 -24.18
CA LEU A 158 -7.04 -19.88 -23.13
C LEU A 158 -6.36 -18.51 -23.01
N LEU A 159 -6.02 -17.89 -24.15
CA LEU A 159 -5.43 -16.56 -24.18
C LEU A 159 -6.40 -15.51 -23.58
N ALA A 160 -7.69 -15.60 -23.93
CA ALA A 160 -8.72 -14.75 -23.35
C ALA A 160 -8.86 -14.93 -21.83
N LEU A 161 -8.82 -16.18 -21.34
CA LEU A 161 -8.87 -16.48 -19.91
C LEU A 161 -7.64 -15.95 -19.15
N ILE A 162 -6.44 -16.13 -19.71
CA ILE A 162 -5.20 -15.55 -19.17
C ILE A 162 -5.31 -14.03 -19.11
N GLY A 163 -5.74 -13.40 -20.19
CA GLY A 163 -5.95 -11.95 -20.26
C GLY A 163 -6.96 -11.46 -19.22
N TYR A 164 -8.08 -12.18 -19.07
CA TYR A 164 -9.11 -11.88 -18.06
C TYR A 164 -8.55 -11.96 -16.63
N MET A 165 -7.79 -12.99 -16.28
CA MET A 165 -7.16 -13.06 -14.95
C MET A 165 -6.16 -11.91 -14.72
N LYS A 166 -5.37 -11.57 -15.74
CA LYS A 166 -4.39 -10.47 -15.66
C LYS A 166 -5.03 -9.09 -15.52
N VAL A 167 -6.26 -8.88 -16.01
CA VAL A 167 -6.90 -7.56 -16.01
C VAL A 167 -7.11 -7.01 -14.59
N PHE A 168 -7.47 -7.87 -13.63
CA PHE A 168 -7.63 -7.48 -12.22
C PHE A 168 -6.33 -6.98 -11.61
N SER A 169 -5.20 -7.56 -12.04
CA SER A 169 -3.87 -7.17 -11.60
C SER A 169 -3.44 -5.85 -12.20
N LYS A 170 -3.66 -5.69 -13.51
CA LYS A 170 -3.45 -4.40 -14.17
C LYS A 170 -4.26 -3.30 -13.49
N GLY A 171 -5.55 -3.54 -13.22
CA GLY A 171 -6.41 -2.58 -12.53
C GLY A 171 -5.90 -2.21 -11.13
N MET A 172 -5.64 -3.21 -10.27
CA MET A 172 -5.18 -2.98 -8.90
C MET A 172 -3.86 -2.21 -8.85
N PHE A 173 -2.86 -2.59 -9.65
CA PHE A 173 -1.56 -1.92 -9.63
C PHE A 173 -1.57 -0.55 -10.30
N THR A 174 -2.42 -0.35 -11.32
CA THR A 174 -2.60 0.97 -11.94
C THR A 174 -3.20 1.99 -10.95
N PHE A 175 -4.18 1.56 -10.16
CA PHE A 175 -4.90 2.45 -9.23
C PHE A 175 -4.46 2.29 -7.77
N LEU A 176 -3.37 1.56 -7.51
CA LEU A 176 -2.87 1.30 -6.16
C LEU A 176 -2.61 2.61 -5.40
N SER A 177 -1.98 3.58 -6.06
CA SER A 177 -1.74 4.92 -5.53
C SER A 177 -3.02 5.57 -5.01
N ILE A 178 -4.13 5.47 -5.74
CA ILE A 178 -5.42 6.08 -5.36
C ILE A 178 -5.96 5.42 -4.08
N LEU A 179 -5.91 4.09 -4.00
CA LEU A 179 -6.34 3.35 -2.82
C LEU A 179 -5.48 3.68 -1.58
N ILE A 180 -4.18 3.83 -1.78
CA ILE A 180 -3.24 4.24 -0.73
C ILE A 180 -3.55 5.65 -0.27
N GLY A 181 -3.73 6.61 -1.19
CA GLY A 181 -4.06 8.00 -0.84
C GLY A 181 -5.36 8.13 -0.06
N TYR A 182 -6.38 7.37 -0.44
CA TYR A 182 -7.64 7.28 0.30
C TYR A 182 -7.44 6.82 1.74
N ASN A 183 -6.76 5.69 1.93
CA ASN A 183 -6.52 5.11 3.25
C ASN A 183 -5.57 5.99 4.08
N ALA A 184 -4.55 6.57 3.46
CA ALA A 184 -3.59 7.45 4.10
C ALA A 184 -4.27 8.70 4.64
N GLN A 185 -5.07 9.39 3.83
CA GLN A 185 -5.74 10.60 4.29
C GLN A 185 -6.72 10.30 5.44
N LYS A 186 -7.46 9.18 5.36
CA LYS A 186 -8.32 8.71 6.47
C LYS A 186 -7.52 8.38 7.73
N ALA A 187 -6.41 7.65 7.61
CA ALA A 187 -5.57 7.26 8.75
C ALA A 187 -5.00 8.47 9.51
N PHE A 188 -4.86 9.61 8.83
CA PHE A 188 -4.41 10.87 9.42
C PHE A 188 -5.56 11.84 9.74
N GLY A 189 -6.81 11.38 9.60
CA GLY A 189 -8.04 12.06 10.02
C GLY A 189 -8.56 13.12 9.05
N GLY A 190 -8.17 13.06 7.78
CA GLY A 190 -8.79 13.83 6.69
C GLY A 190 -9.81 12.99 5.91
N SER A 191 -10.38 13.57 4.85
CA SER A 191 -11.31 12.89 3.95
C SER A 191 -10.57 11.95 3.00
N GLY A 192 -10.95 10.68 3.00
CA GLY A 192 -10.39 9.68 2.07
C GLY A 192 -10.59 10.07 0.61
N VAL A 193 -11.72 10.71 0.26
CA VAL A 193 -11.97 11.16 -1.13
C VAL A 193 -10.97 12.23 -1.54
N ASN A 194 -10.66 13.18 -0.66
CA ASN A 194 -9.62 14.19 -0.95
C ASN A 194 -8.25 13.52 -1.12
N GLY A 195 -7.93 12.51 -0.30
CA GLY A 195 -6.73 11.71 -0.45
C GLY A 195 -6.64 10.98 -1.80
N ALA A 196 -7.75 10.40 -2.26
CA ALA A 196 -7.84 9.74 -3.56
C ALA A 196 -7.64 10.73 -4.73
N ILE A 197 -8.22 11.93 -4.64
CA ILE A 197 -8.05 12.98 -5.67
C ILE A 197 -6.61 13.47 -5.72
N ILE A 198 -5.98 13.73 -4.57
CA ILE A 198 -4.55 14.11 -4.50
C ILE A 198 -3.68 13.00 -5.09
N ALA A 199 -3.97 11.74 -4.77
CA ALA A 199 -3.23 10.60 -5.31
C ALA A 199 -3.39 10.44 -6.83
N ALA A 200 -4.56 10.76 -7.38
CA ALA A 200 -4.81 10.70 -8.82
C ALA A 200 -3.90 11.66 -9.62
N LEU A 201 -3.42 12.75 -9.01
CA LEU A 201 -2.43 13.65 -9.63
C LEU A 201 -1.13 12.92 -10.00
N PHE A 202 -0.79 11.83 -9.32
CA PHE A 202 0.40 11.02 -9.64
C PHE A 202 0.13 9.94 -10.71
N VAL A 203 -1.14 9.75 -11.12
CA VAL A 203 -1.55 8.75 -12.11
C VAL A 203 -1.89 9.41 -13.45
N LEU A 204 -2.33 10.67 -13.44
CA LEU A 204 -2.66 11.42 -14.64
C LEU A 204 -1.44 11.63 -15.54
N GLY A 205 -1.68 11.59 -16.85
CA GLY A 205 -0.75 12.10 -17.85
C GLY A 205 -0.84 13.61 -17.99
N TYR A 206 0.29 14.27 -18.19
CA TYR A 206 0.40 15.72 -18.31
C TYR A 206 0.83 16.11 -19.73
N ASN A 207 -0.10 15.95 -20.67
CA ASN A 207 0.08 16.29 -22.08
C ASN A 207 -1.14 17.06 -22.60
N PRO A 208 -0.99 18.33 -23.03
CA PRO A 208 -2.06 19.12 -23.62
C PRO A 208 -2.64 18.56 -24.92
N GLU A 209 -1.86 17.80 -25.67
CA GLU A 209 -2.23 17.28 -27.00
C GLU A 209 -2.92 15.92 -26.94
N ALA A 210 -2.99 15.29 -25.77
CA ALA A 210 -3.56 13.96 -25.64
C ALA A 210 -5.09 13.98 -25.75
N THR A 211 -5.63 13.21 -26.71
CA THR A 211 -7.06 13.14 -27.03
C THR A 211 -7.78 11.92 -26.44
N SER A 212 -7.04 10.98 -25.83
CA SER A 212 -7.58 9.77 -25.24
C SER A 212 -6.75 9.32 -24.03
N GLY A 213 -7.37 8.60 -23.09
CA GLY A 213 -6.74 8.20 -21.82
C GLY A 213 -6.99 9.19 -20.68
N PHE A 214 -6.15 9.13 -19.64
CA PHE A 214 -6.31 9.93 -18.42
C PHE A 214 -5.34 11.12 -18.40
N TYR A 215 -5.58 12.12 -19.25
CA TYR A 215 -4.71 13.28 -19.38
C TYR A 215 -5.36 14.56 -18.82
N SER A 216 -4.54 15.40 -18.18
CA SER A 216 -4.99 16.61 -17.51
C SER A 216 -5.19 17.81 -18.44
N GLY A 217 -4.70 17.74 -19.69
CA GLY A 217 -4.72 18.85 -20.65
C GLY A 217 -3.69 19.96 -20.36
N ILE A 218 -2.83 19.78 -19.36
CA ILE A 218 -1.74 20.70 -19.03
C ILE A 218 -0.41 19.94 -18.92
N SER A 219 0.70 20.61 -19.21
CA SER A 219 2.07 20.08 -19.01
C SER A 219 2.90 20.92 -18.04
N THR A 220 2.43 22.12 -17.68
CA THR A 220 3.17 23.05 -16.82
C THR A 220 2.27 23.67 -15.75
N PHE A 221 2.89 24.06 -14.63
CA PHE A 221 2.26 24.81 -13.56
C PHE A 221 3.25 25.87 -13.06
N PHE A 222 2.86 27.15 -13.08
CA PHE A 222 3.75 28.30 -12.83
C PHE A 222 5.06 28.29 -13.64
N GLY A 223 5.00 27.88 -14.91
CA GLY A 223 6.17 27.83 -15.79
C GLY A 223 7.12 26.65 -15.55
N HIS A 224 6.81 25.77 -14.58
CA HIS A 224 7.56 24.54 -14.34
C HIS A 224 6.84 23.34 -14.96
N GLY A 225 7.59 22.42 -15.57
CA GLY A 225 7.06 21.17 -16.10
C GLY A 225 6.49 20.29 -14.98
N ILE A 226 5.31 19.73 -15.22
CA ILE A 226 4.71 18.75 -14.31
C ILE A 226 5.20 17.37 -14.72
N ASP A 227 5.99 16.76 -13.84
CA ASP A 227 6.46 15.39 -14.00
C ASP A 227 5.90 14.56 -12.85
N PRO A 228 4.90 13.68 -13.07
CA PRO A 228 4.22 12.93 -12.01
C PRO A 228 5.07 11.82 -11.37
N ARG A 229 6.38 12.06 -11.25
CA ARG A 229 7.32 11.25 -10.48
C ARG A 229 7.10 11.46 -8.97
N GLY A 230 7.41 10.44 -8.19
CA GLY A 230 7.17 10.41 -6.74
C GLY A 230 6.39 9.17 -6.28
N ASN A 231 5.57 8.61 -7.17
CA ASN A 231 4.90 7.31 -7.04
C ASN A 231 4.24 7.14 -5.65
N ILE A 232 4.28 5.95 -5.03
CA ILE A 232 3.56 5.67 -3.77
C ILE A 232 4.01 6.56 -2.59
N ILE A 233 5.30 6.93 -2.47
CA ILE A 233 5.72 7.88 -1.42
C ILE A 233 5.07 9.24 -1.65
N GLY A 234 5.19 9.76 -2.87
CA GLY A 234 4.71 11.11 -3.18
C GLY A 234 3.23 11.23 -2.81
N VAL A 235 2.47 10.19 -3.14
CA VAL A 235 1.08 10.02 -2.71
C VAL A 235 0.93 9.99 -1.19
N LEU A 236 1.68 9.15 -0.48
CA LEU A 236 1.63 9.06 0.98
C LEU A 236 1.93 10.42 1.65
N ILE A 237 3.01 11.08 1.25
CA ILE A 237 3.40 12.40 1.75
C ILE A 237 2.30 13.41 1.45
N ALA A 238 1.82 13.47 0.20
CA ALA A 238 0.78 14.39 -0.21
C ALA A 238 -0.54 14.16 0.55
N SER A 239 -0.96 12.91 0.76
CA SER A 239 -2.17 12.58 1.51
C SER A 239 -2.03 12.79 3.03
N ILE A 240 -0.84 12.58 3.60
CA ILE A 240 -0.58 12.84 5.02
C ILE A 240 -0.58 14.35 5.29
N ILE A 241 0.14 15.12 4.47
CA ILE A 241 0.13 16.59 4.53
C ILE A 241 -1.27 17.09 4.22
N GLY A 242 -1.95 16.51 3.24
CA GLY A 242 -3.33 16.84 2.86
C GLY A 242 -4.32 16.65 4.00
N ALA A 243 -4.21 15.57 4.77
CA ALA A 243 -5.01 15.37 5.97
C ALA A 243 -4.78 16.47 7.03
N TRP A 244 -3.53 16.91 7.19
CA TRP A 244 -3.19 17.99 8.10
C TRP A 244 -3.71 19.35 7.59
N VAL A 245 -3.51 19.66 6.31
CA VAL A 245 -4.02 20.88 5.66
C VAL A 245 -5.54 20.93 5.77
N GLU A 246 -6.24 19.83 5.48
CA GLU A 246 -7.70 19.74 5.58
C GLU A 246 -8.21 20.11 6.97
N LYS A 247 -7.53 19.63 8.02
CA LYS A 247 -7.87 19.97 9.40
C LYS A 247 -7.65 21.44 9.72
N GLN A 248 -6.59 22.05 9.21
CA GLN A 248 -6.34 23.48 9.45
C GLN A 248 -7.32 24.37 8.69
N VAL A 249 -7.60 24.02 7.44
CA VAL A 249 -8.60 24.71 6.61
C VAL A 249 -9.97 24.62 7.30
N ARG A 250 -10.37 23.43 7.74
CA ARG A 250 -11.63 23.20 8.47
C ARG A 250 -11.74 24.03 9.75
N ARG A 251 -10.63 24.20 10.48
CA ARG A 251 -10.60 24.97 11.74
C ARG A 251 -10.92 26.45 11.54
N ILE A 252 -10.59 27.00 10.37
CA ILE A 252 -10.78 28.42 10.04
C ILE A 252 -12.11 28.61 9.28
N MET A 253 -12.66 27.56 8.68
CA MET A 253 -13.85 27.66 7.83
C MET A 253 -15.13 27.92 8.65
N PRO A 254 -15.97 28.89 8.23
CA PRO A 254 -17.31 29.04 8.79
C PRO A 254 -18.15 27.78 8.58
N ALA A 255 -18.95 27.39 9.59
CA ALA A 255 -19.72 26.13 9.57
C ALA A 255 -20.63 25.96 8.35
N ASN A 256 -21.16 27.06 7.80
CA ASN A 256 -22.02 27.05 6.62
C ASN A 256 -21.27 26.73 5.31
N LEU A 257 -19.95 26.98 5.29
CA LEU A 257 -19.09 26.84 4.11
C LEU A 257 -18.17 25.61 4.19
N ASP A 258 -17.96 25.07 5.38
CA ASP A 258 -17.09 23.91 5.65
C ASP A 258 -17.35 22.74 4.70
N MET A 259 -18.64 22.50 4.44
CA MET A 259 -19.11 21.39 3.64
C MET A 259 -18.57 21.34 2.19
N ILE A 260 -18.29 22.51 1.59
CA ILE A 260 -17.86 22.62 0.19
C ILE A 260 -16.45 23.21 0.11
N LEU A 261 -16.21 24.33 0.82
CA LEU A 261 -14.97 25.08 0.68
C LEU A 261 -13.79 24.41 1.36
N THR A 262 -13.97 23.62 2.41
CA THR A 262 -12.85 22.95 3.07
C THR A 262 -12.15 21.99 2.12
N SER A 263 -12.90 21.12 1.45
CA SER A 263 -12.32 20.20 0.47
C SER A 263 -11.75 20.95 -0.73
N ALA A 264 -12.47 21.93 -1.28
CA ALA A 264 -11.99 22.69 -2.44
C ALA A 264 -10.66 23.42 -2.16
N VAL A 265 -10.59 24.15 -1.05
CA VAL A 265 -9.38 24.89 -0.64
C VAL A 265 -8.23 23.93 -0.32
N THR A 266 -8.52 22.82 0.36
CA THR A 266 -7.51 21.77 0.63
C THR A 266 -6.92 21.23 -0.66
N LEU A 267 -7.76 20.89 -1.64
CA LEU A 267 -7.30 20.34 -2.92
C LEU A 267 -6.51 21.36 -3.74
N LEU A 268 -6.90 22.64 -3.74
CA LEU A 268 -6.14 23.70 -4.40
C LEU A 268 -4.74 23.88 -3.80
N ILE A 269 -4.66 23.95 -2.46
CA ILE A 269 -3.39 24.05 -1.74
C ILE A 269 -2.53 22.82 -2.02
N MET A 270 -3.10 21.62 -1.89
CA MET A 270 -2.36 20.38 -2.07
C MET A 270 -1.95 20.12 -3.51
N GLY A 271 -2.75 20.53 -4.50
CA GLY A 271 -2.37 20.48 -5.91
C GLY A 271 -1.12 21.32 -6.18
N ALA A 272 -1.11 22.57 -5.69
CA ALA A 272 0.05 23.45 -5.83
C ALA A 272 1.31 22.89 -5.14
N ILE A 273 1.18 22.42 -3.89
CA ILE A 273 2.30 21.79 -3.15
C ILE A 273 2.80 20.54 -3.88
N THR A 274 1.89 19.73 -4.41
CA THR A 274 2.24 18.49 -5.10
C THR A 274 3.07 18.77 -6.34
N PHE A 275 2.65 19.71 -7.19
CA PHE A 275 3.35 20.05 -8.43
C PHE A 275 4.67 20.78 -8.20
N THR A 276 4.73 21.69 -7.22
CA THR A 276 5.91 22.56 -7.03
C THR A 276 6.96 21.98 -6.10
N VAL A 277 6.58 21.05 -5.21
CA VAL A 277 7.49 20.52 -4.18
C VAL A 277 7.60 18.99 -4.28
N ILE A 278 6.49 18.27 -4.17
CA ILE A 278 6.53 16.81 -3.98
C ILE A 278 7.00 16.07 -5.24
N MET A 279 6.45 16.42 -6.40
CA MET A 279 6.81 15.82 -7.68
C MET A 279 8.28 16.08 -8.06
N PRO A 280 8.80 17.33 -7.98
CA PRO A 280 10.22 17.60 -8.20
C PRO A 280 11.13 16.74 -7.32
N ILE A 281 10.86 16.64 -6.01
CA ILE A 281 11.65 15.78 -5.11
C ILE A 281 11.69 14.33 -5.61
N GLY A 282 10.57 13.81 -6.13
CA GLY A 282 10.52 12.50 -6.78
C GLY A 282 11.47 12.40 -7.99
N GLY A 283 11.56 13.46 -8.80
CA GLY A 283 12.51 13.57 -9.89
C GLY A 283 13.98 13.53 -9.43
N TRP A 284 14.34 14.27 -8.39
CA TRP A 284 15.70 14.25 -7.82
C TRP A 284 16.06 12.87 -7.26
N LEU A 285 15.13 12.21 -6.58
CA LEU A 285 15.31 10.84 -6.09
C LEU A 285 15.57 9.86 -7.23
N PHE A 286 14.84 10.01 -8.33
CA PHE A 286 15.07 9.21 -9.54
C PHE A 286 16.47 9.44 -10.11
N THR A 287 16.92 10.69 -10.28
CA THR A 287 18.27 11.01 -10.75
C THR A 287 19.35 10.37 -9.86
N GLY A 288 19.18 10.42 -8.53
CA GLY A 288 20.10 9.77 -7.59
C GLY A 288 20.14 8.24 -7.76
N MET A 289 19.00 7.61 -8.02
CA MET A 289 18.94 6.17 -8.28
C MET A 289 19.59 5.79 -9.62
N SER A 290 19.37 6.57 -10.67
CA SER A 290 20.06 6.38 -11.96
C SER A 290 21.57 6.52 -11.81
N TRP A 291 22.03 7.50 -11.01
CA TRP A 291 23.45 7.66 -10.69
C TRP A 291 24.01 6.44 -9.95
N LEU A 292 23.30 5.95 -8.92
CA LEU A 292 23.72 4.78 -8.15
C LEU A 292 23.88 3.56 -9.06
N PHE A 293 22.93 3.36 -9.97
CA PHE A 293 22.98 2.29 -10.95
C PHE A 293 24.22 2.39 -11.84
N LEU A 294 24.47 3.55 -12.46
CA LEU A 294 25.59 3.75 -13.39
C LEU A 294 26.94 3.44 -12.73
N HIS A 295 27.10 3.69 -11.43
CA HIS A 295 28.37 3.52 -10.73
C HIS A 295 28.51 2.19 -9.99
N LEU A 296 27.41 1.50 -9.69
CA LEU A 296 27.43 0.24 -8.94
C LEU A 296 27.24 -1.02 -9.79
N ASN A 297 26.68 -0.92 -11.01
CA ASN A 297 26.32 -2.08 -11.83
C ASN A 297 27.49 -2.83 -12.50
N GLY A 298 28.72 -2.72 -11.97
CA GLY A 298 29.93 -3.31 -12.56
C GLY A 298 30.77 -4.15 -11.62
N ASN A 299 30.37 -4.31 -10.35
CA ASN A 299 31.09 -5.13 -9.39
C ASN A 299 30.14 -5.81 -8.40
N PRO A 300 30.57 -6.91 -7.74
CA PRO A 300 29.68 -7.73 -6.91
C PRO A 300 29.08 -6.97 -5.73
N PHE A 301 29.86 -6.09 -5.09
CA PHE A 301 29.38 -5.30 -3.96
C PHE A 301 28.36 -4.24 -4.40
N GLY A 302 28.57 -3.64 -5.57
CA GLY A 302 27.61 -2.74 -6.17
C GLY A 302 26.29 -3.43 -6.51
N SER A 303 26.34 -4.63 -7.10
CA SER A 303 25.16 -5.47 -7.34
C SER A 303 24.44 -5.85 -6.04
N ALA A 304 25.19 -6.11 -4.95
CA ALA A 304 24.63 -6.37 -3.64
C ALA A 304 23.85 -5.16 -3.09
N VAL A 305 24.45 -3.97 -3.17
CA VAL A 305 23.81 -2.72 -2.75
C VAL A 305 22.56 -2.43 -3.58
N LEU A 306 22.65 -2.58 -4.92
CA LEU A 306 21.52 -2.37 -5.82
C LEU A 306 20.35 -3.32 -5.48
N ALA A 307 20.61 -4.62 -5.35
CA ALA A 307 19.57 -5.59 -4.99
C ALA A 307 19.01 -5.36 -3.57
N GLY A 308 19.87 -5.01 -2.60
CA GLY A 308 19.45 -4.76 -1.23
C GLY A 308 18.59 -3.51 -1.07
N LEU A 309 18.87 -2.45 -1.84
CA LEU A 309 18.07 -1.23 -1.84
C LEU A 309 16.84 -1.34 -2.74
N PHE A 310 16.77 -2.31 -3.64
CA PHE A 310 15.66 -2.41 -4.60
C PHE A 310 14.30 -2.63 -3.93
N LEU A 311 14.23 -3.37 -2.82
CA LEU A 311 13.00 -3.51 -2.04
C LEU A 311 12.45 -2.16 -1.53
N LEU A 312 13.34 -1.23 -1.18
CA LEU A 312 12.95 0.14 -0.84
C LEU A 312 12.42 0.85 -2.09
N ALA A 313 13.10 0.70 -3.23
CA ALA A 313 12.63 1.25 -4.50
C ALA A 313 11.26 0.71 -4.94
N VAL A 314 10.97 -0.57 -4.65
CA VAL A 314 9.66 -1.20 -4.91
C VAL A 314 8.60 -0.64 -3.97
N MET A 315 8.89 -0.57 -2.68
CA MET A 315 8.02 0.05 -1.67
C MET A 315 7.66 1.49 -2.03
N PHE A 316 8.61 2.22 -2.59
CA PHE A 316 8.45 3.60 -2.98
C PHE A 316 7.92 3.79 -4.40
N GLY A 317 7.78 2.70 -5.17
CA GLY A 317 7.36 2.72 -6.58
C GLY A 317 8.40 3.29 -7.55
N VAL A 318 9.47 3.93 -7.06
CA VAL A 318 10.55 4.50 -7.87
C VAL A 318 11.30 3.48 -8.72
N HIS A 319 11.16 2.18 -8.43
CA HIS A 319 11.69 1.11 -9.27
C HIS A 319 11.18 1.14 -10.73
N GLN A 320 9.98 1.69 -10.97
CA GLN A 320 9.44 1.86 -12.33
C GLN A 320 10.25 2.90 -13.14
N GLY A 321 10.98 3.78 -12.46
CA GLY A 321 11.93 4.69 -13.11
C GLY A 321 13.07 3.96 -13.82
N PHE A 322 13.36 2.70 -13.49
CA PHE A 322 14.41 1.95 -14.18
C PHE A 322 14.02 1.46 -15.58
N VAL A 323 12.76 1.61 -16.01
CA VAL A 323 12.33 1.13 -17.34
C VAL A 323 13.17 1.70 -18.49
N PRO A 324 13.45 3.01 -18.59
CA PRO A 324 14.36 3.53 -19.61
C PRO A 324 15.79 2.97 -19.53
N VAL A 325 16.28 2.69 -18.32
CA VAL A 325 17.60 2.06 -18.12
C VAL A 325 17.61 0.64 -18.69
N TYR A 326 16.52 -0.10 -18.50
CA TYR A 326 16.37 -1.44 -19.05
C TYR A 326 16.38 -1.45 -20.58
N PHE A 327 15.70 -0.48 -21.21
CA PHE A 327 15.75 -0.31 -22.68
C PHE A 327 17.19 -0.07 -23.15
N ALA A 328 17.90 0.87 -22.51
CA ALA A 328 19.29 1.16 -22.85
C ALA A 328 20.22 -0.05 -22.70
N LEU A 329 20.00 -0.90 -21.70
CA LEU A 329 20.77 -2.12 -21.51
C LEU A 329 20.50 -3.17 -22.59
N VAL A 330 19.23 -3.38 -22.94
CA VAL A 330 18.88 -4.30 -24.04
C VAL A 330 19.46 -3.81 -25.36
N ASP A 331 19.39 -2.52 -25.65
CA ASP A 331 19.96 -1.95 -26.88
C ASP A 331 21.48 -2.10 -26.93
N ALA A 332 22.17 -1.93 -25.79
CA ALA A 332 23.62 -1.99 -25.73
C ALA A 332 24.19 -3.42 -25.62
N GLN A 333 23.49 -4.34 -24.95
CA GLN A 333 24.00 -5.66 -24.57
C GLN A 333 23.21 -6.83 -25.19
N GLY A 334 22.06 -6.55 -25.80
CA GLY A 334 21.12 -7.56 -26.30
C GLY A 334 20.23 -8.19 -25.20
N PHE A 335 20.45 -7.84 -23.93
CA PHE A 335 19.67 -8.31 -22.79
C PHE A 335 19.72 -7.32 -21.63
N ASN A 336 18.75 -7.41 -20.71
CA ASN A 336 18.73 -6.61 -19.50
C ASN A 336 19.50 -7.30 -18.37
N SER A 337 20.77 -6.94 -18.20
CA SER A 337 21.66 -7.48 -17.16
C SER A 337 21.33 -7.02 -15.74
N LEU A 338 20.64 -5.89 -15.59
CA LEU A 338 20.31 -5.33 -14.29
C LEU A 338 19.12 -6.05 -13.64
N PHE A 339 18.12 -6.43 -14.43
CA PHE A 339 16.87 -6.99 -13.91
C PHE A 339 17.08 -8.25 -13.04
N PRO A 340 17.90 -9.24 -13.43
CA PRO A 340 18.16 -10.41 -12.59
C PRO A 340 18.73 -10.06 -11.22
N ILE A 341 19.62 -9.06 -11.15
CA ILE A 341 20.21 -8.57 -9.89
C ILE A 341 19.11 -7.98 -9.00
N LEU A 342 18.31 -7.07 -9.55
CA LEU A 342 17.25 -6.39 -8.81
C LEU A 342 16.13 -7.35 -8.37
N ALA A 343 15.82 -8.37 -9.19
CA ALA A 343 14.86 -9.42 -8.88
C ALA A 343 15.22 -10.21 -7.61
N MET A 344 16.49 -10.24 -7.20
CA MET A 344 16.92 -10.90 -5.96
C MET A 344 16.30 -10.29 -4.72
N ALA A 345 15.89 -9.02 -4.76
CA ALA A 345 15.20 -8.37 -3.65
C ALA A 345 13.87 -9.06 -3.33
N GLY A 346 13.08 -9.40 -4.36
CA GLY A 346 11.85 -10.19 -4.20
C GLY A 346 12.13 -11.57 -3.64
N ALA A 347 13.24 -12.19 -4.04
CA ALA A 347 13.65 -13.48 -3.50
C ALA A 347 14.02 -13.41 -2.01
N GLY A 348 14.77 -12.39 -1.59
CA GLY A 348 15.12 -12.20 -0.18
C GLY A 348 13.88 -12.07 0.69
N GLN A 349 12.82 -11.46 0.15
CA GLN A 349 11.51 -11.38 0.75
C GLN A 349 10.78 -12.71 0.93
N VAL A 350 10.80 -13.57 -0.08
CA VAL A 350 10.25 -14.93 0.03
C VAL A 350 10.97 -15.70 1.13
N GLY A 351 12.31 -15.63 1.17
CA GLY A 351 13.11 -16.23 2.24
C GLY A 351 12.71 -15.74 3.63
N ALA A 352 12.59 -14.41 3.79
CA ALA A 352 12.15 -13.81 5.04
C ALA A 352 10.72 -14.23 5.45
N ALA A 353 9.80 -14.29 4.49
CA ALA A 353 8.43 -14.72 4.73
C ALA A 353 8.34 -16.19 5.16
N LEU A 354 9.15 -17.08 4.58
CA LEU A 354 9.26 -18.47 5.01
C LEU A 354 9.76 -18.56 6.46
N ALA A 355 10.80 -17.80 6.82
CA ALA A 355 11.30 -17.78 8.20
C ALA A 355 10.22 -17.33 9.19
N LEU A 356 9.43 -16.32 8.85
CA LEU A 356 8.30 -15.88 9.65
C LEU A 356 7.19 -16.93 9.72
N PHE A 357 6.91 -17.64 8.63
CA PHE A 357 5.87 -18.68 8.60
C PHE A 357 6.15 -19.80 9.60
N TRP A 358 7.40 -20.25 9.67
CA TRP A 358 7.79 -21.29 10.62
C TRP A 358 7.87 -20.79 12.07
N ARG A 359 8.17 -19.50 12.30
CA ARG A 359 8.17 -18.93 13.65
C ARG A 359 6.79 -18.53 14.16
N ALA A 360 5.85 -18.23 13.27
CA ALA A 360 4.52 -17.80 13.63
C ALA A 360 3.70 -18.97 14.20
N LYS A 361 2.91 -18.69 15.24
CA LYS A 361 2.04 -19.71 15.87
C LYS A 361 1.04 -20.27 14.85
N HIS A 362 0.69 -21.54 14.98
CA HIS A 362 -0.40 -22.14 14.20
C HIS A 362 -1.70 -21.33 14.42
N GLY A 363 -2.40 -21.00 13.33
CA GLY A 363 -3.63 -20.19 13.37
C GLY A 363 -3.44 -18.68 13.54
N SER A 364 -2.21 -18.17 13.64
CA SER A 364 -1.95 -16.72 13.69
C SER A 364 -2.39 -16.00 12.40
N LEU A 365 -2.76 -14.73 12.54
CA LEU A 365 -3.11 -13.87 11.41
C LEU A 365 -1.92 -13.78 10.44
N LEU A 366 -0.71 -13.60 10.99
CA LEU A 366 0.53 -13.58 10.21
C LEU A 366 0.70 -14.83 9.35
N ARG A 367 0.46 -16.02 9.91
CA ARG A 367 0.63 -17.26 9.17
C ARG A 367 -0.38 -17.39 8.03
N THR A 368 -1.60 -16.92 8.23
CA THR A 368 -2.63 -16.86 7.16
C THR A 368 -2.24 -15.87 6.07
N GLN A 369 -1.74 -14.67 6.44
CA GLN A 369 -1.23 -13.68 5.49
C GLN A 369 -0.09 -14.24 4.64
N ILE A 370 0.87 -14.93 5.27
CA ILE A 370 1.99 -15.54 4.54
C ILE A 370 1.50 -16.62 3.57
N LYS A 371 0.56 -17.50 3.98
CA LYS A 371 0.00 -18.52 3.07
C LYS A 371 -0.59 -17.91 1.80
N GLY A 372 -1.33 -16.80 1.92
CA GLY A 372 -1.93 -16.12 0.77
C GLY A 372 -0.92 -15.38 -0.11
N ALA A 373 0.17 -14.89 0.47
CA ALA A 373 1.15 -14.06 -0.22
C ALA A 373 2.38 -14.80 -0.75
N ILE A 374 2.72 -15.98 -0.21
CA ILE A 374 3.97 -16.68 -0.52
C ILE A 374 4.00 -17.25 -1.94
N ILE A 375 2.87 -17.78 -2.44
CA ILE A 375 2.76 -18.31 -3.80
C ILE A 375 2.95 -17.19 -4.83
N PRO A 376 2.21 -16.06 -4.77
CA PRO A 376 2.52 -14.90 -5.61
C PRO A 376 3.98 -14.45 -5.51
N GLY A 377 4.55 -14.47 -4.30
CA GLY A 377 5.96 -14.12 -4.07
C GLY A 377 6.94 -15.00 -4.85
N PHE A 378 6.76 -16.33 -4.83
CA PHE A 378 7.57 -17.25 -5.65
C PHE A 378 7.41 -16.99 -7.15
N LEU A 379 6.24 -16.52 -7.57
CA LEU A 379 5.93 -16.17 -8.96
C LEU A 379 6.39 -14.76 -9.35
N GLY A 380 7.12 -14.08 -8.46
CA GLY A 380 7.72 -12.78 -8.74
C GLY A 380 6.84 -11.57 -8.44
N ILE A 381 5.75 -11.77 -7.70
CA ILE A 381 4.80 -10.73 -7.30
C ILE A 381 5.03 -10.44 -5.81
N GLY A 382 5.85 -9.43 -5.53
CA GLY A 382 6.36 -9.15 -4.19
C GLY A 382 5.43 -8.31 -3.32
N GLU A 383 4.53 -7.52 -3.91
CA GLU A 383 3.69 -6.53 -3.22
C GLU A 383 2.85 -7.12 -2.08
N PRO A 384 2.21 -8.30 -2.23
CA PRO A 384 1.52 -8.94 -1.11
C PRO A 384 2.46 -9.25 0.08
N LEU A 385 3.72 -9.64 -0.19
CA LEU A 385 4.72 -9.91 0.84
C LEU A 385 5.32 -8.62 1.44
N ILE A 386 5.50 -7.57 0.64
CA ILE A 386 5.93 -6.24 1.13
C ILE A 386 4.88 -5.74 2.10
N TYR A 387 3.68 -5.48 1.61
CA TYR A 387 2.69 -4.73 2.37
C TYR A 387 1.96 -5.57 3.41
N GLY A 388 1.79 -6.88 3.17
CA GLY A 388 1.05 -7.77 4.08
C GLY A 388 1.90 -8.41 5.17
N VAL A 389 3.19 -8.66 4.93
CA VAL A 389 4.02 -9.51 5.81
C VAL A 389 5.20 -8.76 6.39
N THR A 390 6.08 -8.26 5.52
CA THR A 390 7.41 -7.78 5.92
C THR A 390 7.41 -6.31 6.31
N LEU A 391 6.82 -5.39 5.56
CA LEU A 391 6.86 -3.95 5.85
C LEU A 391 6.20 -3.55 7.19
N PRO A 392 5.06 -4.13 7.60
CA PRO A 392 4.52 -3.91 8.96
C PRO A 392 5.51 -4.32 10.06
N ARG A 393 6.50 -5.14 9.72
CA ARG A 393 7.56 -5.68 10.58
C ARG A 393 8.91 -5.24 10.04
N MET A 394 9.32 -4.01 10.36
CA MET A 394 10.55 -3.41 9.81
C MET A 394 11.81 -4.28 9.91
N LYS A 395 11.97 -5.06 11.00
CA LYS A 395 13.12 -5.97 11.14
C LYS A 395 13.13 -7.05 10.04
N PRO A 396 12.06 -7.84 9.86
CA PRO A 396 11.94 -8.75 8.72
C PRO A 396 12.10 -8.10 7.35
N PHE A 397 11.61 -6.87 7.18
CA PHE A 397 11.81 -6.13 5.94
C PHE A 397 13.29 -5.83 5.68
N ILE A 398 14.03 -5.36 6.69
CA ILE A 398 15.48 -5.12 6.57
C ILE A 398 16.23 -6.43 6.28
N THR A 399 15.90 -7.53 6.96
CA THR A 399 16.57 -8.81 6.71
C THR A 399 16.22 -9.41 5.35
N ALA A 400 15.03 -9.12 4.81
CA ALA A 400 14.69 -9.42 3.42
C ALA A 400 15.57 -8.64 2.42
N CYS A 401 15.78 -7.33 2.65
CA CYS A 401 16.71 -6.52 1.86
C CYS A 401 18.12 -7.11 1.86
N LEU A 402 18.61 -7.52 3.03
CA LEU A 402 19.94 -8.15 3.14
C LEU A 402 20.00 -9.52 2.43
N GLY A 403 18.93 -10.31 2.48
CA GLY A 403 18.82 -11.53 1.66
C GLY A 403 18.94 -11.24 0.17
N GLY A 404 18.22 -10.20 -0.29
CA GLY A 404 18.32 -9.70 -1.65
C GLY A 404 19.73 -9.26 -2.03
N ALA A 405 20.42 -8.56 -1.12
CA ALA A 405 21.80 -8.16 -1.31
C ALA A 405 22.75 -9.37 -1.50
N CYS A 406 22.55 -10.46 -0.76
CA CYS A 406 23.32 -11.68 -0.96
C CYS A 406 23.11 -12.31 -2.34
N GLY A 407 21.87 -12.37 -2.83
CA GLY A 407 21.57 -12.84 -4.18
C GLY A 407 22.15 -11.91 -5.26
N GLY A 408 22.02 -10.59 -5.06
CA GLY A 408 22.59 -9.59 -5.95
C GLY A 408 24.11 -9.65 -6.01
N PHE A 409 24.77 -9.86 -4.86
CA PHE A 409 26.21 -10.11 -4.79
C PHE A 409 26.61 -11.32 -5.60
N PHE A 410 25.89 -12.43 -5.45
CA PHE A 410 26.15 -13.66 -6.19
C PHE A 410 26.06 -13.43 -7.70
N LEU A 411 24.98 -12.82 -8.19
CA LEU A 411 24.83 -12.55 -9.62
C LEU A 411 25.91 -11.57 -10.14
N GLY A 412 26.22 -10.53 -9.37
CA GLY A 412 27.30 -9.60 -9.69
C GLY A 412 28.68 -10.28 -9.73
N LEU A 413 28.94 -11.25 -8.84
CA LEU A 413 30.17 -12.04 -8.82
C LEU A 413 30.30 -12.91 -10.07
N ILE A 414 29.24 -13.63 -10.45
CA ILE A 414 29.24 -14.47 -11.65
C ILE A 414 29.44 -13.62 -12.92
N ALA A 415 28.76 -12.46 -13.00
CA ALA A 415 28.96 -11.52 -14.09
C ALA A 415 30.41 -10.99 -14.13
N TRP A 416 30.98 -10.65 -12.98
CA TRP A 416 32.37 -10.18 -12.88
C TRP A 416 33.40 -11.25 -13.25
N MET A 417 33.09 -12.53 -13.01
CA MET A 417 33.89 -13.67 -13.43
C MET A 417 33.75 -14.02 -14.91
N GLY A 418 33.01 -13.22 -15.69
CA GLY A 418 32.92 -13.34 -17.14
C GLY A 418 31.67 -14.02 -17.68
N LEU A 419 30.66 -14.29 -16.83
CA LEU A 419 29.38 -14.86 -17.26
C LEU A 419 28.21 -13.92 -16.91
N PRO A 420 28.06 -12.78 -17.58
CA PRO A 420 26.91 -11.90 -17.37
C PRO A 420 25.62 -12.61 -17.78
N VAL A 421 24.60 -12.47 -16.94
CA VAL A 421 23.26 -13.02 -17.14
C VAL A 421 22.26 -11.88 -17.20
N GLY A 422 21.31 -11.98 -18.11
CA GLY A 422 20.28 -10.96 -18.29
C GLY A 422 18.93 -11.55 -18.62
N LEU A 423 17.91 -10.71 -18.50
CA LEU A 423 16.59 -10.99 -19.04
C LEU A 423 16.60 -10.72 -20.56
N ASN A 424 16.07 -11.64 -21.36
CA ASN A 424 15.98 -11.51 -22.82
C ASN A 424 14.88 -10.52 -23.29
N THR A 425 14.16 -9.91 -22.35
CA THR A 425 13.23 -8.81 -22.57
C THR A 425 13.65 -7.58 -21.78
N VAL A 426 13.08 -6.44 -22.12
CA VAL A 426 13.33 -5.18 -21.39
C VAL A 426 12.85 -5.29 -19.94
N PHE A 427 11.70 -5.90 -19.71
CA PHE A 427 11.17 -6.16 -18.37
C PHE A 427 10.33 -7.44 -18.40
N GLY A 428 10.11 -8.04 -17.25
CA GLY A 428 9.38 -9.30 -17.14
C GLY A 428 8.93 -9.59 -15.72
N PRO A 429 8.31 -10.75 -15.48
CA PRO A 429 8.07 -11.24 -14.12
C PRO A 429 9.40 -11.47 -13.39
N SER A 430 9.40 -11.37 -12.06
CA SER A 430 10.54 -11.80 -11.23
C SER A 430 10.32 -13.22 -10.70
N GLY A 431 11.05 -13.64 -9.67
CA GLY A 431 10.86 -14.96 -9.04
C GLY A 431 11.14 -16.12 -10.01
N LEU A 432 10.49 -17.26 -9.78
CA LEU A 432 10.70 -18.50 -10.56
C LEU A 432 10.23 -18.37 -12.01
N VAL A 433 9.24 -17.53 -12.28
CA VAL A 433 8.68 -17.36 -13.65
C VAL A 433 9.65 -16.60 -14.55
N ALA A 434 10.61 -15.87 -13.98
CA ALA A 434 11.66 -15.22 -14.76
C ALA A 434 12.68 -16.22 -15.32
N LEU A 435 12.76 -17.45 -14.79
CA LEU A 435 13.78 -18.43 -15.19
C LEU A 435 13.86 -18.63 -16.71
N PRO A 436 12.77 -18.93 -17.44
CA PRO A 436 12.85 -19.21 -18.88
C PRO A 436 13.18 -17.98 -19.73
N LEU A 437 13.15 -16.78 -19.15
CA LEU A 437 13.50 -15.53 -19.80
C LEU A 437 14.97 -15.16 -19.61
N MET A 438 15.72 -15.94 -18.84
CA MET A 438 17.13 -15.69 -18.57
C MET A 438 18.01 -16.15 -19.72
N THR A 439 18.94 -15.30 -20.12
CA THR A 439 19.91 -15.57 -21.17
C THR A 439 21.31 -15.15 -20.74
N SER A 440 22.31 -15.67 -21.44
CA SER A 440 23.71 -15.32 -21.27
C SER A 440 24.45 -15.51 -22.59
N GLY A 441 25.66 -14.96 -22.71
CA GLY A 441 26.54 -15.23 -23.86
C GLY A 441 26.94 -16.71 -24.02
N SER A 442 26.80 -17.52 -22.96
CA SER A 442 27.03 -18.97 -23.00
C SER A 442 25.75 -19.78 -23.24
N GLY A 443 24.65 -19.11 -23.59
CA GLY A 443 23.35 -19.74 -23.88
C GLY A 443 22.31 -19.57 -22.76
N ILE A 444 21.08 -19.98 -23.08
CA ILE A 444 19.89 -19.80 -22.25
C ILE A 444 19.98 -20.63 -20.96
N TYR A 445 20.37 -21.91 -21.06
CA TYR A 445 20.47 -22.79 -19.88
C TYR A 445 21.48 -22.32 -18.84
N ALA A 446 22.60 -21.73 -19.26
CA ALA A 446 23.57 -21.15 -18.34
C ALA A 446 22.97 -19.94 -17.60
N GLY A 447 22.24 -19.07 -18.31
CA GLY A 447 21.51 -17.95 -17.72
C GLY A 447 20.46 -18.41 -16.70
N MET A 448 19.66 -19.43 -17.06
CA MET A 448 18.67 -20.04 -16.18
C MET A 448 19.31 -20.60 -14.91
N ALA A 449 20.40 -21.35 -15.03
CA ALA A 449 21.07 -22.00 -13.91
C ALA A 449 21.66 -20.98 -12.92
N VAL A 450 22.33 -19.95 -13.44
CA VAL A 450 22.91 -18.88 -12.61
C VAL A 450 21.81 -18.08 -11.91
N TYR A 451 20.72 -17.73 -12.60
CA TYR A 451 19.60 -17.05 -11.97
C TYR A 451 18.92 -17.92 -10.90
N ALA A 452 18.74 -19.22 -11.15
CA ALA A 452 18.22 -20.17 -10.16
C ALA A 452 19.10 -20.24 -8.91
N ALA A 453 20.42 -20.27 -9.09
CA ALA A 453 21.38 -20.23 -7.98
C ALA A 453 21.28 -18.91 -7.21
N GLY A 454 21.14 -17.77 -7.90
CA GLY A 454 20.89 -16.47 -7.27
C GLY A 454 19.62 -16.45 -6.42
N LEU A 455 18.51 -16.98 -6.95
CA LEU A 455 17.26 -17.15 -6.21
C LEU A 455 17.47 -17.99 -4.95
N ALA A 456 18.15 -19.13 -5.06
CA ALA A 456 18.43 -20.01 -3.94
C ALA A 456 19.27 -19.31 -2.86
N VAL A 457 20.34 -18.61 -3.25
CA VAL A 457 21.17 -17.82 -2.32
C VAL A 457 20.32 -16.77 -1.62
N SER A 458 19.50 -16.03 -2.36
CA SER A 458 18.66 -14.97 -1.80
C SER A 458 17.58 -15.53 -0.85
N TYR A 459 16.93 -16.64 -1.21
CA TYR A 459 15.97 -17.35 -0.34
C TYR A 459 16.64 -17.82 0.96
N LEU A 460 17.79 -18.47 0.87
CA LEU A 460 18.50 -19.01 2.04
C LEU A 460 19.02 -17.90 2.95
N CYS A 461 19.65 -16.86 2.39
CA CYS A 461 20.14 -15.73 3.16
C CYS A 461 19.00 -14.93 3.79
N GLY A 462 17.95 -14.63 3.03
CA GLY A 462 16.74 -13.96 3.54
C GLY A 462 16.08 -14.75 4.67
N PHE A 463 16.00 -16.08 4.54
CA PHE A 463 15.53 -16.97 5.57
C PHE A 463 16.40 -16.92 6.82
N ALA A 464 17.71 -17.17 6.68
CA ALA A 464 18.65 -17.27 7.80
C ALA A 464 18.74 -15.96 8.59
N LEU A 465 18.87 -14.82 7.90
CA LEU A 465 18.95 -13.50 8.53
C LEU A 465 17.65 -13.16 9.26
N THR A 466 16.49 -13.49 8.68
CA THR A 466 15.20 -13.25 9.33
C THR A 466 14.97 -14.17 10.53
N TRP A 467 15.39 -15.43 10.42
CA TRP A 467 15.32 -16.39 11.51
C TRP A 467 16.14 -15.95 12.72
N LEU A 468 17.40 -15.52 12.49
CA LEU A 468 18.34 -15.16 13.55
C LEU A 468 18.08 -13.77 14.14
N PHE A 469 17.77 -12.79 13.29
CA PHE A 469 17.74 -11.37 13.67
C PHE A 469 16.38 -10.70 13.41
N GLY A 470 15.71 -11.08 12.32
CA GLY A 470 14.45 -10.45 11.90
C GLY A 470 13.28 -10.75 12.85
N SER A 471 13.23 -11.92 13.45
CA SER A 471 12.07 -12.35 14.27
C SER A 471 12.14 -11.99 15.76
N LYS A 472 13.23 -11.36 16.21
CA LYS A 472 13.41 -10.96 17.62
C LYS A 472 12.60 -9.70 17.97
N ASN A 473 11.76 -9.80 19.01
CA ASN A 473 10.89 -8.70 19.49
C ASN A 473 9.93 -8.17 18.40
N VAL A 474 9.43 -9.06 17.55
CA VAL A 474 8.45 -8.76 16.52
C VAL A 474 7.14 -9.47 16.85
N ASP A 475 6.02 -8.81 16.58
CA ASP A 475 4.71 -9.42 16.74
C ASP A 475 4.48 -10.51 15.66
N LEU A 476 4.43 -11.76 16.13
CA LEU A 476 4.21 -12.95 15.32
C LEU A 476 2.80 -13.54 15.49
N SER A 477 1.89 -12.78 16.10
CA SER A 477 0.53 -13.22 16.37
C SER A 477 -0.43 -13.13 15.18
#